data_AF-A0A228I2Y4-F1
#
_entry.id   AF-A0A228I2Y4-F1
#
_cell.length_a   1.000
_cell.length_b   1.000
_cell.length_c   1.000
_cell.angle_alpha   90.00
_cell.angle_beta   90.00
_cell.angle_gamma   90.00
#
_symmetry.space_group_name_H-M   'P 1'
#
loop_
_entity.id
_entity.type
_entity.pdbx_description
1 polymer ?
#
loop_
_entity_poly.entity_id
_entity_poly.type
_entity_poly.pdbx_seq_one_letter_code
_entity_poly.pdbx_strand_id
1 'polypeptide(L)'
;MHRIDHATAVVTKPAPLADGKPGFFDRGDPLTGRIATYLTADIANDIQENLCVAIEEAGITLRKGDGTQLMLAILELSKRSGLPLGVPVPFVGTPDRIPSNCVVAMGQTVQRADYQVMTQFVLASGVIVDDADWLASPIHRTKFSRGDGATTIRFPDLRGEAIYGADLGRGVRGSAIGDWLAGDMQPHNHPASTGNAGSHLHTGTTDAQGGHDHGGLTGAAGAWNPAPDGFTRLLKPPYVGSITGSDTTNSGEEQAVGGGDSADIRPASDHQHAIPYVGPHVHNFNTSVAPDHTHPVTVSNAGGTETRQRGTGYVFIMRVM
;
A
#
# COMPACT_ATOMS: atom_id res chain seq x y z
N MET A 1 25.57 53.69 33.74
CA MET A 1 26.69 53.31 34.63
C MET A 1 27.99 53.80 34.01
N HIS A 2 28.95 54.25 34.82
CA HIS A 2 30.26 54.73 34.38
C HIS A 2 31.25 54.56 35.54
N ARG A 3 32.53 54.36 35.21
CA ARG A 3 33.60 54.31 36.21
C ARG A 3 33.73 55.66 36.94
N ILE A 4 34.22 55.68 38.16
CA ILE A 4 34.37 56.93 38.93
C ILE A 4 35.25 57.94 38.16
N ASP A 5 34.77 59.18 38.03
CA ASP A 5 35.41 60.27 37.26
C ASP A 5 35.70 61.51 38.13
N HIS A 6 35.73 61.34 39.45
CA HIS A 6 36.08 62.41 40.37
C HIS A 6 37.56 62.83 40.18
N ALA A 7 37.90 64.08 40.50
CA ALA A 7 39.26 64.61 40.34
C ALA A 7 40.34 63.85 41.13
N THR A 8 39.94 63.07 42.14
CA THR A 8 40.81 62.22 42.95
C THR A 8 40.88 60.77 42.47
N ALA A 9 40.22 60.42 41.37
CA ALA A 9 40.28 59.09 40.79
C ALA A 9 41.67 58.82 40.19
N VAL A 10 42.13 57.59 40.31
CA VAL A 10 43.41 57.13 39.75
C VAL A 10 43.18 56.43 38.41
N VAL A 11 44.16 56.54 37.50
CA VAL A 11 44.04 56.03 36.11
C VAL A 11 44.09 54.49 36.05
N THR A 12 44.77 53.86 36.99
CA THR A 12 44.92 52.39 37.08
C THR A 12 44.27 51.88 38.35
N LYS A 13 43.45 50.81 38.25
CA LYS A 13 42.87 50.14 39.42
C LYS A 13 44.00 49.74 40.39
N PRO A 14 43.98 50.19 41.66
CA PRO A 14 44.96 49.77 42.65
C PRO A 14 44.94 48.26 42.86
N ALA A 15 46.10 47.69 43.20
CA ALA A 15 46.15 46.30 43.67
C ALA A 15 45.29 46.18 44.94
N PRO A 16 44.43 45.14 45.05
CA PRO A 16 43.66 44.90 46.26
C PRO A 16 44.58 44.72 47.48
N LEU A 17 44.11 45.13 48.65
CA LEU A 17 44.78 44.80 49.90
C LEU A 17 44.74 43.29 50.14
N ALA A 18 45.63 42.80 51.00
CA ALA A 18 45.66 41.39 51.39
C ALA A 18 44.33 40.97 52.05
N ASP A 19 43.93 39.72 51.81
CA ASP A 19 42.68 39.17 52.33
C ASP A 19 42.60 39.29 53.86
N GLY A 20 41.49 39.88 54.32
CA GLY A 20 41.12 39.92 55.73
C GLY A 20 40.30 38.69 56.16
N LYS A 21 39.84 38.72 57.42
CA LYS A 21 38.83 37.75 57.88
C LYS A 21 37.44 38.17 57.37
N PRO A 22 36.65 37.30 56.73
CA PRO A 22 35.29 37.62 56.31
C PRO A 22 34.39 38.09 57.46
N GLY A 23 33.51 39.06 57.18
CA GLY A 23 32.60 39.65 58.17
C GLY A 23 31.49 40.48 57.52
N PHE A 24 30.66 41.14 58.34
CA PHE A 24 29.56 41.99 57.88
C PHE A 24 29.82 43.47 58.24
N PHE A 25 29.16 44.38 57.52
CA PHE A 25 29.18 45.80 57.85
C PHE A 25 28.54 46.06 59.21
N ASP A 26 29.23 46.82 60.05
CA ASP A 26 28.75 47.24 61.36
C ASP A 26 28.66 48.77 61.46
N ARG A 27 27.64 49.26 62.17
CA ARG A 27 27.37 50.70 62.33
C ARG A 27 28.35 51.40 63.29
N GLY A 28 29.23 50.64 63.92
CA GLY A 28 30.00 51.07 65.06
C GLY A 28 29.12 51.18 66.30
N ASP A 29 29.75 51.50 67.42
CA ASP A 29 29.09 51.94 68.63
C ASP A 29 30.04 52.91 69.37
N PRO A 30 29.71 54.21 69.41
CA PRO A 30 30.56 55.21 70.04
C PRO A 30 30.64 55.05 71.56
N LEU A 31 29.66 54.40 72.21
CA LEU A 31 29.68 54.16 73.67
C LEU A 31 30.71 53.09 74.05
N THR A 32 30.93 52.12 73.17
CA THR A 32 31.92 51.05 73.36
C THR A 32 33.24 51.29 72.63
N GLY A 33 33.38 52.44 71.96
CA GLY A 33 34.56 52.78 71.15
C GLY A 33 34.71 51.92 69.89
N ARG A 34 33.69 51.14 69.53
CA ARG A 34 33.69 50.29 68.35
C ARG A 34 33.49 51.15 67.12
N ILE A 35 34.42 51.09 66.19
CA ILE A 35 34.37 51.94 65.01
C ILE A 35 33.50 51.29 63.93
N ALA A 36 32.75 52.11 63.18
CA ALA A 36 31.95 51.65 62.06
C ALA A 36 32.81 51.08 60.94
N THR A 37 32.26 50.14 60.19
CA THR A 37 32.91 49.63 58.98
C THR A 37 32.92 50.71 57.90
N TYR A 38 34.11 51.01 57.38
CA TYR A 38 34.28 51.95 56.27
C TYR A 38 34.23 51.22 54.93
N LEU A 39 33.64 51.86 53.92
CA LEU A 39 33.72 51.38 52.55
C LEU A 39 35.13 51.66 52.01
N THR A 40 35.89 50.61 51.69
CA THR A 40 37.24 50.73 51.14
C THR A 40 37.24 50.95 49.63
N ALA A 41 38.37 51.41 49.08
CA ALA A 41 38.54 51.49 47.64
C ALA A 41 38.43 50.11 46.97
N ASP A 42 38.86 49.04 47.64
CA ASP A 42 38.81 47.67 47.13
C ASP A 42 37.38 47.25 46.80
N ILE A 43 36.45 47.36 47.77
CA ILE A 43 35.05 46.99 47.54
C ILE A 43 34.35 47.94 46.56
N ALA A 44 34.66 49.24 46.60
CA ALA A 44 34.07 50.21 45.68
C ALA A 44 34.49 49.91 44.22
N ASN A 45 35.78 49.65 43.99
CA ASN A 45 36.31 49.28 42.69
C ASN A 45 35.81 47.89 42.26
N ASP A 46 35.65 46.95 43.18
CA ASP A 46 35.14 45.61 42.86
C ASP A 46 33.67 45.66 42.40
N ILE A 47 32.80 46.34 43.15
CA ILE A 47 31.41 46.56 42.74
C ILE A 47 31.34 47.30 41.41
N GLN A 48 32.13 48.37 41.25
CA GLN A 48 32.15 49.14 40.01
C GLN A 48 32.55 48.28 38.81
N GLU A 49 33.68 47.57 38.90
CA GLU A 49 34.20 46.82 37.76
C GLU A 49 33.35 45.59 37.46
N ASN A 50 32.83 44.86 38.45
CA ASN A 50 31.93 43.73 38.20
C ASN A 50 30.66 44.17 37.43
N LEU A 51 30.12 45.35 37.76
CA LEU A 51 28.94 45.87 37.07
C LEU A 51 29.30 46.46 35.69
N CYS A 52 30.42 47.20 35.57
CA CYS A 52 30.86 47.77 34.31
C CYS A 52 31.23 46.69 33.29
N VAL A 53 31.98 45.67 33.71
CA VAL A 53 32.38 44.54 32.85
C VAL A 53 31.16 43.78 32.35
N ALA A 54 30.16 43.52 33.20
CA ALA A 54 28.93 42.86 32.76
C ALA A 54 28.21 43.65 31.64
N ILE A 55 28.22 44.99 31.73
CA ILE A 55 27.62 45.88 30.72
C ILE A 55 28.44 45.90 29.43
N GLU A 56 29.76 45.97 29.55
CA GLU A 56 30.67 45.97 28.40
C GLU A 56 30.66 44.62 27.65
N GLU A 57 30.61 43.48 28.37
CA GLU A 57 30.48 42.13 27.82
C GLU A 57 29.15 41.90 27.09
N ALA A 58 28.11 42.62 27.50
CA ALA A 58 26.83 42.70 26.78
C ALA A 58 26.92 43.57 25.51
N GLY A 59 28.09 44.17 25.21
CA GLY A 59 28.31 45.04 24.05
C GLY A 59 27.81 46.47 24.24
N ILE A 60 27.52 46.89 25.48
CA ILE A 60 26.94 48.20 25.79
C ILE A 60 28.05 49.16 26.24
N THR A 61 28.19 50.30 25.57
CA THR A 61 29.14 51.35 25.99
C THR A 61 28.66 52.04 27.26
N LEU A 62 29.51 52.12 28.28
CA LEU A 62 29.22 52.79 29.56
C LEU A 62 28.85 54.27 29.35
N ARG A 63 27.75 54.71 29.97
CA ARG A 63 27.25 56.09 29.93
C ARG A 63 26.87 56.56 31.32
N LYS A 64 27.49 57.66 31.76
CA LYS A 64 27.17 58.31 33.03
C LYS A 64 25.73 58.84 33.00
N GLY A 65 24.99 58.65 34.10
CA GLY A 65 23.59 59.07 34.23
C GLY A 65 22.57 58.09 33.63
N ASP A 66 22.99 57.05 32.90
CA ASP A 66 22.09 56.02 32.40
C ASP A 66 21.91 54.89 33.44
N GLY A 67 20.74 54.88 34.08
CA GLY A 67 20.34 53.88 35.06
C GLY A 67 19.85 52.55 34.48
N THR A 68 19.75 52.44 33.15
CA THR A 68 19.16 51.26 32.49
C THR A 68 20.21 50.22 32.08
N GLN A 69 21.49 50.59 32.02
CA GLN A 69 22.52 49.79 31.36
C GLN A 69 22.73 48.40 31.95
N LEU A 70 22.69 48.25 33.28
CA LEU A 70 22.84 46.93 33.92
C LEU A 70 21.68 45.99 33.59
N MET A 71 20.45 46.52 33.59
CA MET A 71 19.26 45.76 33.21
C MET A 71 19.35 45.33 31.73
N LEU A 72 19.74 46.25 30.83
CA LEU A 72 19.94 45.94 29.42
C LEU A 72 21.02 44.87 29.22
N ALA A 73 22.10 44.92 30.01
CA ALA A 73 23.16 43.93 29.96
C ALA A 73 22.68 42.53 30.36
N ILE A 74 21.92 42.43 31.46
CA ILE A 74 21.33 41.16 31.90
C ILE A 74 20.39 40.59 30.84
N LEU A 75 19.57 41.43 30.21
CA LEU A 75 18.69 41.03 29.11
C LEU A 75 19.47 40.55 27.88
N GLU A 76 20.59 41.19 27.55
CA GLU A 76 21.39 40.79 26.39
C GLU A 76 22.16 39.49 26.64
N LEU A 77 22.73 39.34 27.84
CA LEU A 77 23.43 38.12 28.23
C LEU A 77 22.46 36.93 28.36
N SER A 78 21.22 37.14 28.78
CA SER A 78 20.22 36.07 28.87
C SER A 78 19.78 35.56 27.49
N LYS A 79 19.82 36.40 26.44
CA LYS A 79 19.55 35.98 25.06
C LYS A 79 20.57 34.98 24.51
N ARG A 80 21.79 34.95 25.07
CA ARG A 80 22.83 33.96 24.70
C ARG A 80 22.49 32.54 25.21
N SER A 81 21.40 32.36 25.96
CA SER A 81 21.01 31.08 26.57
C SER A 81 20.40 30.07 25.57
N GLY A 82 21.17 29.01 25.30
CA GLY A 82 20.75 27.61 25.06
C GLY A 82 19.84 27.25 23.87
N LEU A 83 18.67 27.87 23.75
CA LEU A 83 17.63 27.49 22.81
C LEU A 83 17.21 28.69 21.95
N PRO A 84 17.50 28.71 20.64
CA PRO A 84 17.04 29.76 19.73
C PRO A 84 15.52 29.92 19.72
N LEU A 85 15.05 31.11 19.36
CA LEU A 85 13.63 31.34 19.08
C LEU A 85 13.18 30.47 17.91
N GLY A 86 11.93 30.02 17.95
CA GLY A 86 11.34 29.14 16.94
C GLY A 86 11.70 27.66 17.05
N VAL A 87 12.55 27.25 18.00
CA VAL A 87 12.79 25.82 18.26
C VAL A 87 11.61 25.23 19.04
N PRO A 88 10.87 24.25 18.48
CA PRO A 88 9.87 23.52 19.22
C PRO A 88 10.56 22.52 20.16
N VAL A 89 10.20 22.58 21.45
CA VAL A 89 10.72 21.71 22.49
C VAL A 89 9.61 20.78 22.97
N PRO A 90 9.79 19.44 22.93
CA PRO A 90 8.87 18.53 23.56
C PRO A 90 8.97 18.67 25.08
N PHE A 91 7.87 19.03 25.72
CA PHE A 91 7.79 19.34 27.14
C PHE A 91 6.96 18.32 27.90
N VAL A 92 7.54 17.79 28.98
CA VAL A 92 6.88 16.85 29.90
C VAL A 92 6.07 17.63 30.92
N GLY A 93 4.93 18.15 30.48
CA GLY A 93 3.99 18.88 31.34
C GLY A 93 2.69 19.19 30.61
N THR A 94 1.67 19.58 31.37
CA THR A 94 0.38 20.00 30.85
C THR A 94 0.42 21.47 30.40
N PRO A 95 -0.49 21.92 29.51
CA PRO A 95 -0.49 23.30 29.01
C PRO A 95 -0.57 24.39 30.09
N ASP A 96 -1.17 24.10 31.26
CA ASP A 96 -1.25 25.01 32.41
C ASP A 96 0.07 25.11 33.21
N ARG A 97 1.07 24.29 32.90
CA ARG A 97 2.37 24.23 33.58
C ARG A 97 3.53 24.67 32.71
N ILE A 98 3.25 25.28 31.56
CA ILE A 98 4.27 25.79 30.66
C ILE A 98 5.02 26.96 31.34
N PRO A 99 6.36 27.01 31.29
CA PRO A 99 7.14 28.13 31.80
C PRO A 99 6.70 29.47 31.19
N SER A 100 6.73 30.54 31.98
CA SER A 100 6.25 31.87 31.56
C SER A 100 7.00 32.48 30.37
N ASN A 101 8.21 32.00 30.08
CA ASN A 101 9.00 32.39 28.91
C ASN A 101 8.75 31.52 27.66
N CYS A 102 7.75 30.67 27.70
CA CYS A 102 7.38 29.76 26.63
C CYS A 102 5.88 29.84 26.32
N VAL A 103 5.53 29.48 25.09
CA VAL A 103 4.15 29.38 24.61
C VAL A 103 3.97 28.03 23.91
N VAL A 104 2.81 27.42 24.05
CA VAL A 104 2.44 26.17 23.35
C VAL A 104 2.42 26.36 21.83
N ALA A 105 2.71 25.33 21.04
CA ALA A 105 2.58 25.35 19.58
C ALA A 105 1.35 24.55 19.12
N MET A 106 0.16 25.15 19.26
CA MET A 106 -1.14 24.49 18.97
C MET A 106 -2.00 25.27 17.96
N GLY A 107 -1.38 26.07 17.09
CA GLY A 107 -2.11 26.82 16.06
C GLY A 107 -2.83 28.07 16.58
N GLN A 108 -2.57 28.50 17.81
CA GLN A 108 -3.23 29.65 18.42
C GLN A 108 -2.62 30.98 17.99
N THR A 109 -3.44 32.04 18.00
CA THR A 109 -2.98 33.42 17.83
C THR A 109 -2.55 34.02 19.16
N VAL A 110 -1.51 34.83 19.14
CA VAL A 110 -1.07 35.65 20.27
C VAL A 110 -0.93 37.11 19.85
N GLN A 111 -0.97 38.03 20.83
CA GLN A 111 -0.79 39.45 20.59
C GLN A 111 0.68 39.79 20.36
N ARG A 112 0.96 40.60 19.33
CA ARG A 112 2.32 41.06 18.99
C ARG A 112 2.93 41.92 20.09
N ALA A 113 2.10 42.70 20.78
CA ALA A 113 2.52 43.59 21.86
C ALA A 113 3.09 42.82 23.07
N ASP A 114 2.57 41.63 23.34
CA ASP A 114 2.98 40.79 24.47
C ASP A 114 4.27 40.02 24.17
N TYR A 115 4.52 39.72 22.89
CA TYR A 115 5.64 38.89 22.42
C TYR A 115 6.44 39.59 21.32
N GLN A 116 6.99 40.76 21.61
CA GLN A 116 7.65 41.62 20.61
C GLN A 116 8.86 40.96 19.95
N VAL A 117 9.73 40.32 20.74
CA VAL A 117 10.94 39.64 20.24
C VAL A 117 10.55 38.45 19.34
N MET A 118 9.59 37.64 19.79
CA MET A 118 9.09 36.53 18.99
C MET A 118 8.38 37.02 17.72
N THR A 119 7.64 38.12 17.78
CA THR A 119 6.99 38.72 16.61
C THR A 119 8.00 39.14 15.54
N GLN A 120 9.08 39.80 15.94
CA GLN A 120 10.16 40.17 15.02
C GLN A 120 10.78 38.93 14.37
N PHE A 121 11.07 37.89 15.16
CA PHE A 121 11.56 36.61 14.65
C PHE A 121 10.59 35.98 13.66
N VAL A 122 9.31 35.86 14.00
CA VAL A 122 8.28 35.22 13.18
C VAL A 122 8.14 35.92 11.83
N LEU A 123 8.06 37.25 11.82
CA LEU A 123 7.94 38.04 10.59
C LEU A 123 9.20 37.95 9.71
N ALA A 124 10.37 37.72 10.30
CA ALA A 124 11.64 37.58 9.59
C ALA A 124 12.01 36.11 9.25
N SER A 125 11.26 35.13 9.76
CA SER A 125 11.65 33.71 9.76
C SER A 125 11.75 33.06 8.38
N GLY A 126 11.05 33.61 7.37
CA GLY A 126 10.87 32.98 6.06
C GLY A 126 9.95 31.76 6.07
N VAL A 127 9.47 31.31 7.23
CA VAL A 127 8.56 30.16 7.42
C VAL A 127 7.23 30.66 7.98
N ILE A 128 6.62 31.56 7.22
CA ILE A 128 5.38 32.27 7.58
C ILE A 128 4.50 32.46 6.36
N VAL A 129 3.19 32.29 6.53
CA VAL A 129 2.16 32.56 5.50
C VAL A 129 1.15 33.59 5.97
N ASP A 130 0.26 34.03 5.09
CA ASP A 130 -0.89 34.83 5.51
C ASP A 130 -1.92 33.94 6.21
N ASP A 131 -2.72 34.50 7.14
CA ASP A 131 -3.66 33.66 7.92
C ASP A 131 -4.74 33.03 7.04
N ALA A 132 -5.10 33.68 5.94
CA ALA A 132 -6.00 33.11 4.94
C ALA A 132 -5.43 31.82 4.34
N ASP A 133 -4.16 31.80 3.93
CA ASP A 133 -3.49 30.61 3.39
C ASP A 133 -3.34 29.54 4.46
N TRP A 134 -2.98 29.96 5.68
CA TRP A 134 -2.90 29.07 6.83
C TRP A 134 -4.24 28.34 6.99
N LEU A 135 -5.35 29.06 7.06
CA LEU A 135 -6.71 28.52 7.22
C LEU A 135 -7.16 27.66 6.03
N ALA A 136 -6.82 28.05 4.80
CA ALA A 136 -7.25 27.38 3.59
C ALA A 136 -6.62 25.99 3.38
N SER A 137 -5.38 25.77 3.84
CA SER A 137 -4.64 24.53 3.55
C SER A 137 -4.02 23.88 4.79
N PRO A 138 -4.22 22.57 5.00
CA PRO A 138 -3.54 21.85 6.07
C PRO A 138 -2.01 21.84 5.90
N ILE A 139 -1.51 21.98 4.66
CA ILE A 139 -0.07 22.01 4.36
C ILE A 139 0.64 23.14 5.12
N HIS A 140 -0.06 24.23 5.45
CA HIS A 140 0.56 25.37 6.13
C HIS A 140 0.40 25.37 7.65
N ARG A 141 -0.25 24.36 8.25
CA ARG A 141 -0.53 24.32 9.70
C ARG A 141 0.72 24.35 10.56
N THR A 142 1.80 23.75 10.07
CA THR A 142 3.09 23.68 10.74
C THR A 142 3.98 24.92 10.49
N LYS A 143 3.44 25.98 9.88
CA LYS A 143 4.07 27.29 9.71
C LYS A 143 3.51 28.33 10.67
N PHE A 144 4.24 29.43 10.85
CA PHE A 144 3.65 30.64 11.43
C PHE A 144 2.64 31.26 10.47
N SER A 145 1.72 32.07 11.00
CA SER A 145 0.91 32.98 10.19
C SER A 145 1.05 34.42 10.67
N ARG A 146 0.84 35.37 9.74
CA ARG A 146 0.78 36.82 10.02
C ARG A 146 -0.42 37.22 10.90
N GLY A 147 -1.28 36.28 11.30
CA GLY A 147 -2.50 36.53 12.04
C GLY A 147 -3.44 37.47 11.28
N ASP A 148 -4.07 38.38 11.99
CA ASP A 148 -4.87 39.48 11.43
C ASP A 148 -4.07 40.49 10.57
N GLY A 149 -2.76 40.29 10.39
CA GLY A 149 -1.88 41.18 9.64
C GLY A 149 -1.39 42.39 10.44
N ALA A 150 -1.99 42.69 11.59
CA ALA A 150 -1.75 43.93 12.34
C ALA A 150 -1.34 43.68 13.79
N THR A 151 -2.22 43.10 14.61
CA THR A 151 -2.07 43.00 16.06
C THR A 151 -1.63 41.63 16.54
N THR A 152 -1.77 40.59 15.71
CA THR A 152 -1.55 39.20 16.10
C THR A 152 -0.55 38.48 15.20
N ILE A 153 -0.03 37.36 15.71
CA ILE A 153 0.67 36.32 14.95
C ILE A 153 0.10 34.96 15.37
N ARG A 154 0.17 33.96 14.49
CA ARG A 154 -0.24 32.58 14.80
C ARG A 154 0.97 31.66 14.87
N PHE A 155 1.05 30.85 15.93
CA PHE A 155 2.06 29.81 16.07
C PHE A 155 1.70 28.57 15.23
N PRO A 156 2.69 27.74 14.84
CA PRO A 156 2.43 26.44 14.25
C PRO A 156 1.51 25.58 15.11
N ASP A 157 0.73 24.74 14.47
CA ASP A 157 0.04 23.62 15.13
C ASP A 157 0.88 22.36 14.99
N LEU A 158 1.51 21.93 16.09
CA LEU A 158 2.38 20.74 16.13
C LEU A 158 1.73 19.57 16.87
N ARG A 159 0.41 19.64 17.13
CA ARG A 159 -0.30 18.58 17.85
C ARG A 159 -0.42 17.34 16.97
N GLY A 160 0.07 16.21 17.48
CA GLY A 160 0.07 14.94 16.74
C GLY A 160 1.19 14.80 15.72
N GLU A 161 2.04 15.82 15.56
CA GLU A 161 3.04 15.85 14.50
C GLU A 161 4.38 15.24 14.92
N ALA A 162 4.99 14.52 13.98
CA ALA A 162 6.40 14.13 14.07
C ALA A 162 7.27 15.15 13.31
N ILE A 163 8.31 15.68 13.97
CA ILE A 163 9.22 16.64 13.36
C ILE A 163 10.38 15.90 12.69
N TYR A 164 10.72 16.31 11.47
CA TYR A 164 11.79 15.75 10.67
C TYR A 164 12.68 16.84 10.09
N GLY A 165 13.89 16.48 9.69
CA GLY A 165 14.79 17.39 8.98
C GLY A 165 14.22 17.75 7.61
N ALA A 166 14.25 19.05 7.27
CA ALA A 166 13.92 19.51 5.92
C ALA A 166 14.87 18.87 4.90
N ASP A 167 14.35 18.53 3.73
CA ASP A 167 15.11 17.81 2.69
C ASP A 167 16.27 18.65 2.13
N LEU A 168 16.04 19.95 1.95
CA LEU A 168 17.01 20.93 1.45
C LEU A 168 17.72 20.48 0.16
N GLY A 169 17.01 19.77 -0.73
CA GLY A 169 17.51 19.34 -2.03
C GLY A 169 18.21 17.97 -2.02
N ARG A 170 18.16 17.21 -0.91
CA ARG A 170 18.68 15.84 -0.85
C ARG A 170 17.88 14.85 -1.71
N GLY A 171 16.63 15.16 -2.03
CA GLY A 171 15.77 14.35 -2.89
C GLY A 171 15.11 13.15 -2.18
N VAL A 172 15.03 13.18 -0.85
CA VAL A 172 14.30 12.18 -0.06
C VAL A 172 12.86 12.60 0.19
N ARG A 173 12.59 13.91 0.31
CA ARG A 173 11.24 14.46 0.47
C ARG A 173 11.06 15.74 -0.37
N GLY A 174 9.86 15.94 -0.90
CA GLY A 174 9.54 17.05 -1.80
C GLY A 174 8.85 18.27 -1.16
N SER A 175 8.87 18.44 0.17
CA SER A 175 8.15 19.55 0.84
C SER A 175 9.03 20.78 1.06
N ALA A 176 8.42 21.97 1.03
CA ALA A 176 9.10 23.19 1.48
C ALA A 176 9.28 23.18 3.00
N ILE A 177 10.19 24.03 3.51
CA ILE A 177 10.41 24.17 4.95
C ILE A 177 9.08 24.56 5.63
N GLY A 178 8.73 23.82 6.67
CA GLY A 178 7.53 24.03 7.47
C GLY A 178 6.23 23.57 6.83
N ASP A 179 6.22 23.05 5.59
CA ASP A 179 5.03 22.42 5.03
C ASP A 179 4.74 21.10 5.74
N TRP A 180 3.47 20.87 6.05
CA TRP A 180 2.98 19.61 6.57
C TRP A 180 2.98 18.56 5.47
N LEU A 181 3.40 17.35 5.81
CA LEU A 181 3.41 16.19 4.92
C LEU A 181 2.48 15.12 5.50
N ALA A 182 1.57 14.63 4.67
CA ALA A 182 0.79 13.45 5.01
C ALA A 182 1.69 12.23 5.16
N GLY A 183 1.28 11.30 6.03
CA GLY A 183 1.90 9.99 6.10
C GLY A 183 1.73 9.23 4.79
N ASP A 184 2.78 8.52 4.38
CA ASP A 184 2.77 7.66 3.19
C ASP A 184 3.41 6.31 3.51
N MET A 185 2.97 5.28 2.79
CA MET A 185 3.50 3.92 2.87
C MET A 185 4.30 3.63 1.62
N GLN A 186 5.55 3.17 1.80
CA GLN A 186 6.37 2.79 0.65
C GLN A 186 5.64 1.71 -0.19
N PRO A 187 5.67 1.81 -1.53
CA PRO A 187 5.08 0.81 -2.40
C PRO A 187 5.61 -0.60 -2.08
N HIS A 188 4.69 -1.55 -1.94
CA HIS A 188 5.01 -2.95 -1.69
C HIS A 188 3.91 -3.85 -2.27
N ASN A 189 4.19 -5.14 -2.41
CA ASN A 189 3.24 -6.14 -2.88
C ASN A 189 3.02 -7.23 -1.83
N HIS A 190 1.93 -7.97 -2.00
CA HIS A 190 1.62 -9.16 -1.21
C HIS A 190 1.47 -10.34 -2.16
N PRO A 191 2.27 -11.42 -2.02
CA PRO A 191 1.99 -12.64 -2.74
C PRO A 191 0.65 -13.22 -2.26
N ALA A 192 -0.26 -13.48 -3.18
CA ALA A 192 -1.57 -14.05 -2.91
C ALA A 192 -1.76 -15.35 -3.71
N SER A 193 -2.45 -16.31 -3.11
CA SER A 193 -2.81 -17.57 -3.75
C SER A 193 -4.28 -17.89 -3.50
N THR A 194 -4.96 -18.41 -4.50
CA THR A 194 -6.30 -18.99 -4.34
C THR A 194 -6.17 -20.48 -4.03
N GLY A 195 -6.96 -20.98 -3.08
CA GLY A 195 -7.13 -22.42 -2.89
C GLY A 195 -7.81 -23.09 -4.09
N ASN A 196 -7.90 -24.41 -4.07
CA ASN A 196 -8.58 -25.17 -5.13
C ASN A 196 -10.09 -24.81 -5.13
N ALA A 197 -10.57 -24.16 -6.19
CA ALA A 197 -11.95 -23.73 -6.31
C ALA A 197 -12.76 -24.69 -7.20
N GLY A 198 -13.82 -25.25 -6.64
CA GLY A 198 -14.86 -26.01 -7.36
C GLY A 198 -14.44 -27.40 -7.86
N SER A 199 -15.27 -28.40 -7.57
CA SER A 199 -15.27 -29.63 -8.38
C SER A 199 -16.03 -29.33 -9.65
N HIS A 200 -15.42 -29.54 -10.81
CA HIS A 200 -16.14 -29.51 -12.08
C HIS A 200 -16.34 -30.94 -12.56
N LEU A 201 -17.56 -31.26 -12.97
CA LEU A 201 -17.93 -32.59 -13.44
C LEU A 201 -18.02 -32.55 -14.98
N HIS A 202 -17.21 -33.39 -15.62
CA HIS A 202 -17.40 -33.68 -17.04
C HIS A 202 -18.44 -34.77 -17.16
N THR A 203 -19.51 -34.51 -17.90
CA THR A 203 -20.47 -35.55 -18.30
C THR A 203 -20.18 -35.92 -19.73
N GLY A 204 -20.18 -37.22 -20.02
CA GLY A 204 -20.00 -37.75 -21.36
C GLY A 204 -21.14 -38.70 -21.71
N THR A 205 -21.69 -38.58 -22.90
CA THR A 205 -22.66 -39.54 -23.45
C THR A 205 -22.21 -40.03 -24.82
N THR A 206 -22.51 -41.29 -25.10
CA THR A 206 -22.48 -41.85 -26.45
C THR A 206 -23.92 -42.07 -26.88
N ASP A 207 -24.21 -41.83 -28.15
CA ASP A 207 -25.53 -42.09 -28.71
C ASP A 207 -25.65 -43.53 -29.22
N ALA A 208 -26.88 -44.00 -29.38
CA ALA A 208 -27.15 -45.27 -30.04
C ALA A 208 -27.06 -45.06 -31.55
N GLN A 209 -26.04 -45.65 -32.19
CA GLN A 209 -25.86 -45.58 -33.64
C GLN A 209 -25.54 -46.95 -34.23
N GLY A 210 -26.13 -47.23 -35.40
CA GLY A 210 -25.82 -48.38 -36.25
C GLY A 210 -26.34 -49.73 -35.75
N GLY A 211 -26.84 -50.54 -36.68
CA GLY A 211 -26.86 -52.00 -36.50
C GLY A 211 -25.52 -52.56 -36.99
N HIS A 212 -25.02 -53.62 -36.38
CA HIS A 212 -23.92 -54.38 -36.95
C HIS A 212 -24.36 -55.83 -37.15
N ASP A 213 -24.05 -56.37 -38.31
CA ASP A 213 -24.13 -57.80 -38.59
C ASP A 213 -22.90 -58.19 -39.42
N HIS A 214 -22.70 -59.49 -39.58
CA HIS A 214 -21.54 -60.03 -40.31
C HIS A 214 -21.92 -60.56 -41.70
N GLY A 215 -23.15 -60.29 -42.17
CA GLY A 215 -23.70 -60.86 -43.40
C GLY A 215 -23.61 -62.39 -43.47
N GLY A 216 -23.89 -62.96 -44.64
CA GLY A 216 -23.72 -64.39 -44.90
C GLY A 216 -24.50 -64.91 -46.11
N LEU A 217 -24.47 -66.21 -46.30
CA LEU A 217 -25.31 -66.92 -47.26
C LEU A 217 -26.05 -68.05 -46.53
N THR A 218 -27.27 -68.35 -46.97
CA THR A 218 -27.92 -69.60 -46.57
C THR A 218 -27.13 -70.81 -47.11
N GLY A 219 -27.34 -72.00 -46.56
CA GLY A 219 -26.87 -73.23 -47.20
C GLY A 219 -27.44 -73.37 -48.62
N ALA A 220 -26.66 -73.94 -49.55
CA ALA A 220 -27.12 -74.23 -50.90
C ALA A 220 -28.08 -75.43 -50.86
N ALA A 221 -29.29 -75.24 -51.38
CA ALA A 221 -30.33 -76.27 -51.41
C ALA A 221 -31.32 -76.01 -52.54
N GLY A 222 -32.25 -76.95 -52.75
CA GLY A 222 -33.33 -76.84 -53.71
C GLY A 222 -33.05 -77.44 -55.09
N ALA A 223 -31.93 -78.15 -55.27
CA ALA A 223 -31.69 -78.97 -56.46
C ALA A 223 -32.80 -80.00 -56.61
N TRP A 224 -33.38 -80.05 -57.80
CA TRP A 224 -34.48 -80.94 -58.09
C TRP A 224 -34.44 -81.42 -59.54
N ASN A 225 -34.76 -82.70 -59.72
CA ASN A 225 -34.95 -83.33 -61.01
C ASN A 225 -36.20 -84.24 -60.94
N PRO A 226 -37.24 -84.01 -61.76
CA PRO A 226 -38.46 -84.81 -61.73
C PRO A 226 -38.35 -86.22 -62.32
N ALA A 227 -37.24 -86.63 -62.93
CA ALA A 227 -37.16 -87.93 -63.62
C ALA A 227 -37.09 -89.12 -62.64
N PRO A 228 -38.10 -90.02 -62.58
CA PRO A 228 -37.99 -91.26 -61.82
C PRO A 228 -37.17 -92.30 -62.61
N ASP A 229 -36.33 -93.05 -61.89
CA ASP A 229 -35.35 -94.01 -62.40
C ASP A 229 -35.88 -94.88 -63.56
N GLY A 230 -35.43 -94.58 -64.78
CA GLY A 230 -35.45 -95.53 -65.90
C GLY A 230 -36.53 -95.36 -66.97
N PHE A 231 -37.43 -94.37 -66.91
CA PHE A 231 -38.44 -94.18 -67.97
C PHE A 231 -38.57 -92.72 -68.43
N THR A 232 -37.86 -92.37 -69.50
CA THR A 232 -37.82 -91.01 -70.08
C THR A 232 -38.76 -90.80 -71.27
N ARG A 233 -39.81 -91.62 -71.43
CA ARG A 233 -40.70 -91.51 -72.60
C ARG A 233 -42.15 -91.80 -72.27
N LEU A 234 -42.96 -90.74 -72.25
CA LEU A 234 -44.42 -90.79 -72.28
C LEU A 234 -44.89 -91.03 -73.73
N LEU A 235 -45.24 -92.27 -74.08
CA LEU A 235 -45.92 -92.56 -75.36
C LEU A 235 -47.39 -92.92 -75.08
N LYS A 236 -48.30 -92.24 -75.80
CA LYS A 236 -49.76 -92.36 -75.71
C LYS A 236 -50.24 -93.63 -76.45
N PRO A 237 -50.97 -94.57 -75.82
CA PRO A 237 -51.38 -95.82 -76.45
C PRO A 237 -52.52 -95.61 -77.47
N PRO A 238 -52.56 -96.43 -78.54
CA PRO A 238 -53.74 -97.28 -78.69
C PRO A 238 -53.38 -98.63 -79.33
N TYR A 239 -53.45 -99.73 -78.57
CA TYR A 239 -53.98 -101.03 -78.98
C TYR A 239 -53.81 -102.02 -77.81
N VAL A 240 -54.88 -102.77 -77.52
CA VAL A 240 -54.94 -103.75 -76.43
C VAL A 240 -53.98 -104.91 -76.76
N GLY A 241 -52.95 -105.09 -75.95
CA GLY A 241 -51.91 -106.12 -76.13
C GLY A 241 -50.50 -105.60 -76.42
N SER A 242 -50.29 -104.28 -76.51
CA SER A 242 -48.95 -103.67 -76.63
C SER A 242 -48.15 -103.82 -75.33
N ILE A 243 -47.43 -104.93 -75.19
CA ILE A 243 -46.39 -105.10 -74.18
C ILE A 243 -45.15 -104.31 -74.61
N THR A 244 -44.74 -103.40 -73.73
CA THR A 244 -43.46 -102.71 -73.73
C THR A 244 -42.32 -103.73 -73.67
N GLY A 245 -41.54 -103.84 -74.73
CA GLY A 245 -40.41 -104.76 -74.82
C GLY A 245 -39.88 -104.81 -76.24
N SER A 246 -38.64 -105.24 -76.44
CA SER A 246 -37.92 -105.24 -77.72
C SER A 246 -38.43 -106.26 -78.76
N ASP A 247 -39.68 -106.70 -78.64
CA ASP A 247 -40.32 -107.61 -79.59
C ASP A 247 -40.78 -106.82 -80.82
N THR A 248 -40.23 -107.16 -81.99
CA THR A 248 -40.55 -106.52 -83.27
C THR A 248 -41.50 -107.36 -84.13
N THR A 249 -41.91 -108.53 -83.63
CA THR A 249 -42.78 -109.46 -84.34
C THR A 249 -44.18 -108.84 -84.48
N ASN A 250 -44.61 -108.56 -85.72
CA ASN A 250 -45.90 -107.95 -86.12
C ASN A 250 -46.08 -106.42 -85.93
N SER A 251 -45.02 -105.63 -85.74
CA SER A 251 -45.15 -104.18 -85.46
C SER A 251 -45.44 -103.25 -86.66
N GLY A 252 -45.60 -103.78 -87.88
CA GLY A 252 -45.88 -102.97 -89.08
C GLY A 252 -44.79 -101.92 -89.40
N GLU A 253 -44.94 -101.19 -90.50
CA GLU A 253 -43.93 -100.23 -90.99
C GLU A 253 -44.04 -98.80 -90.38
N GLU A 254 -44.73 -98.63 -89.25
CA GLU A 254 -45.02 -97.30 -88.68
C GLU A 254 -44.33 -97.11 -87.30
N GLN A 255 -43.02 -96.84 -87.32
CA GLN A 255 -42.27 -96.44 -86.12
C GLN A 255 -42.46 -94.94 -85.84
N ALA A 256 -43.31 -94.63 -84.85
CA ALA A 256 -43.52 -93.28 -84.34
C ALA A 256 -42.41 -92.87 -83.36
N VAL A 257 -41.25 -92.40 -83.88
CA VAL A 257 -40.47 -91.23 -83.40
C VAL A 257 -39.21 -91.07 -84.27
N GLY A 258 -39.08 -89.93 -84.96
CA GLY A 258 -37.88 -89.55 -85.71
C GLY A 258 -36.83 -88.87 -84.85
N GLY A 259 -35.56 -88.91 -85.26
CA GLY A 259 -34.43 -88.36 -84.48
C GLY A 259 -34.51 -86.84 -84.30
N GLY A 260 -34.50 -86.37 -83.05
CA GLY A 260 -34.44 -84.95 -82.68
C GLY A 260 -35.40 -84.53 -81.57
N ASP A 261 -36.48 -85.27 -81.34
CA ASP A 261 -37.45 -85.01 -80.26
C ASP A 261 -37.19 -85.92 -79.06
N SER A 262 -36.33 -85.49 -78.14
CA SER A 262 -36.27 -86.05 -76.77
C SER A 262 -36.75 -84.99 -75.80
N ALA A 263 -37.87 -85.24 -75.13
CA ALA A 263 -38.44 -84.40 -74.08
C ALA A 263 -37.66 -84.56 -72.75
N ASP A 264 -36.33 -84.41 -72.78
CA ASP A 264 -35.46 -84.56 -71.61
C ASP A 264 -35.56 -83.33 -70.71
N ILE A 265 -36.10 -83.53 -69.50
CA ILE A 265 -36.11 -82.51 -68.45
C ILE A 265 -34.73 -82.49 -67.79
N ARG A 266 -34.03 -81.34 -67.84
CA ARG A 266 -32.69 -81.18 -67.25
C ARG A 266 -32.77 -80.73 -65.78
N PRO A 267 -31.88 -81.22 -64.90
CA PRO A 267 -31.85 -80.84 -63.50
C PRO A 267 -31.57 -79.35 -63.29
N ALA A 268 -32.24 -78.74 -62.30
CA ALA A 268 -31.90 -77.42 -61.78
C ALA A 268 -30.94 -77.56 -60.59
N SER A 269 -29.92 -76.70 -60.52
CA SER A 269 -28.91 -76.73 -59.45
C SER A 269 -29.43 -76.08 -58.15
N ASP A 270 -28.76 -76.40 -57.04
CA ASP A 270 -28.96 -75.68 -55.78
C ASP A 270 -28.72 -74.18 -55.96
N HIS A 271 -29.39 -73.37 -55.16
CA HIS A 271 -29.15 -71.94 -55.07
C HIS A 271 -29.11 -71.47 -53.61
N GLN A 272 -28.56 -70.26 -53.40
CA GLN A 272 -28.41 -69.63 -52.09
C GLN A 272 -29.02 -68.25 -52.09
N HIS A 273 -29.41 -67.78 -50.90
CA HIS A 273 -29.92 -66.44 -50.67
C HIS A 273 -28.93 -65.67 -49.80
N ALA A 274 -28.72 -64.39 -50.11
CA ALA A 274 -27.77 -63.55 -49.38
C ALA A 274 -28.41 -62.94 -48.13
N ILE A 275 -27.65 -62.97 -47.04
CA ILE A 275 -27.90 -62.18 -45.84
C ILE A 275 -27.04 -60.92 -45.98
N PRO A 276 -27.65 -59.73 -46.16
CA PRO A 276 -26.92 -58.49 -46.40
C PRO A 276 -25.96 -58.17 -45.26
N TYR A 277 -24.77 -57.68 -45.59
CA TYR A 277 -23.79 -57.19 -44.63
C TYR A 277 -24.06 -55.73 -44.28
N VAL A 278 -24.10 -55.42 -42.98
CA VAL A 278 -24.10 -54.04 -42.47
C VAL A 278 -22.72 -53.70 -41.93
N GLY A 279 -22.11 -52.69 -42.56
CA GLY A 279 -20.73 -52.24 -42.33
C GLY A 279 -20.42 -51.72 -40.92
N PRO A 280 -19.14 -51.40 -40.65
CA PRO A 280 -18.73 -50.83 -39.37
C PRO A 280 -19.52 -49.55 -39.06
N HIS A 281 -19.84 -49.34 -37.78
CA HIS A 281 -20.45 -48.11 -37.32
C HIS A 281 -19.57 -47.38 -36.30
N VAL A 282 -19.90 -46.11 -36.08
CA VAL A 282 -19.23 -45.21 -35.14
C VAL A 282 -20.27 -44.65 -34.17
N HIS A 283 -19.83 -44.26 -32.98
CA HIS A 283 -20.64 -43.50 -32.02
C HIS A 283 -20.10 -42.10 -31.91
N ASN A 284 -21.00 -41.12 -31.79
CA ASN A 284 -20.61 -39.77 -31.46
C ASN A 284 -20.44 -39.67 -29.95
N PHE A 285 -19.23 -39.33 -29.50
CA PHE A 285 -18.98 -38.99 -28.10
C PHE A 285 -19.25 -37.49 -27.90
N ASN A 286 -20.23 -37.19 -27.07
CA ASN A 286 -20.53 -35.82 -26.65
C ASN A 286 -20.08 -35.64 -25.20
N THR A 287 -19.29 -34.60 -24.95
CA THR A 287 -18.90 -34.18 -23.59
C THR A 287 -19.39 -32.77 -23.34
N SER A 288 -19.77 -32.48 -22.09
CA SER A 288 -19.95 -31.09 -21.68
C SER A 288 -18.62 -30.34 -21.77
N VAL A 289 -18.66 -29.07 -22.16
CA VAL A 289 -17.54 -28.13 -22.12
C VAL A 289 -17.86 -27.05 -21.10
N ALA A 290 -17.02 -26.92 -20.08
CA ALA A 290 -17.09 -25.78 -19.16
C ALA A 290 -16.30 -24.61 -19.79
N PRO A 291 -16.94 -23.46 -20.05
CA PRO A 291 -16.23 -22.29 -20.58
C PRO A 291 -15.32 -21.64 -19.53
N ASP A 292 -14.37 -20.83 -19.99
CA ASP A 292 -13.53 -20.01 -19.13
C ASP A 292 -14.39 -19.13 -18.21
N HIS A 293 -13.99 -19.01 -16.94
CA HIS A 293 -14.68 -18.17 -15.96
C HIS A 293 -13.67 -17.45 -15.06
N THR A 294 -14.15 -16.42 -14.35
CA THR A 294 -13.34 -15.56 -13.49
C THR A 294 -13.85 -15.57 -12.07
N HIS A 295 -12.94 -15.46 -11.09
CA HIS A 295 -13.30 -15.27 -9.68
C HIS A 295 -13.05 -13.82 -9.25
N PRO A 296 -14.01 -13.18 -8.56
CA PRO A 296 -13.75 -11.90 -7.91
C PRO A 296 -12.85 -12.11 -6.69
N VAL A 297 -11.79 -11.30 -6.58
CA VAL A 297 -10.91 -11.25 -5.40
C VAL A 297 -11.06 -9.87 -4.77
N THR A 298 -11.47 -9.83 -3.50
CA THR A 298 -11.58 -8.60 -2.72
C THR A 298 -10.45 -8.53 -1.70
N VAL A 299 -9.62 -7.49 -1.78
CA VAL A 299 -8.63 -7.18 -0.75
C VAL A 299 -9.17 -6.01 0.07
N SER A 300 -9.58 -6.28 1.31
CA SER A 300 -10.05 -5.25 2.22
C SER A 300 -8.90 -4.41 2.79
N ASN A 301 -9.18 -3.16 3.14
CA ASN A 301 -8.22 -2.30 3.83
C ASN A 301 -7.82 -2.93 5.18
N ALA A 302 -6.52 -2.93 5.47
CA ALA A 302 -5.98 -3.36 6.76
C ALA A 302 -5.09 -2.25 7.34
N GLY A 303 -5.35 -1.84 8.58
CA GLY A 303 -4.61 -0.78 9.26
C GLY A 303 -5.48 0.08 10.16
N GLY A 304 -4.85 1.06 10.83
CA GLY A 304 -5.55 2.11 11.57
C GLY A 304 -5.71 3.38 10.74
N THR A 305 -6.22 4.45 11.36
CA THR A 305 -6.38 5.77 10.72
C THR A 305 -5.06 6.40 10.26
N GLU A 306 -3.94 5.98 10.84
CA GLU A 306 -2.62 6.56 10.57
C GLU A 306 -1.52 5.50 10.74
N THR A 307 -0.55 5.51 9.83
CA THR A 307 0.74 4.82 9.99
C THR A 307 1.57 5.51 11.06
N ARG A 308 1.82 4.83 12.18
CA ARG A 308 2.56 5.41 13.30
C ARG A 308 3.68 4.51 13.79
N GLN A 309 4.77 5.13 14.21
CA GLN A 309 5.81 4.47 15.01
C GLN A 309 5.36 4.42 16.48
N ARG A 310 6.06 3.66 17.34
CA ARG A 310 5.87 3.76 18.80
C ARG A 310 6.29 5.15 19.26
N GLY A 311 5.53 5.77 20.15
CA GLY A 311 5.84 7.11 20.65
C GLY A 311 5.05 7.49 21.91
N THR A 312 5.39 8.65 22.47
CA THR A 312 4.74 9.28 23.62
C THR A 312 4.37 10.70 23.24
N GLY A 313 3.17 11.16 23.64
CA GLY A 313 2.71 12.52 23.37
C GLY A 313 3.23 13.52 24.40
N TYR A 314 4.08 14.44 23.97
CA TYR A 314 4.48 15.62 24.76
C TYR A 314 3.94 16.90 24.12
N VAL A 315 3.74 17.93 24.95
CA VAL A 315 3.31 19.23 24.46
C VAL A 315 4.52 19.91 23.81
N PHE A 316 4.39 20.38 22.58
CA PHE A 316 5.41 21.24 21.99
C PHE A 316 5.26 22.67 22.48
N ILE A 317 6.34 23.23 23.02
CA ILE A 317 6.43 24.62 23.45
C ILE A 317 7.57 25.33 22.72
N MET A 318 7.48 26.65 22.60
CA MET A 318 8.52 27.50 22.01
C MET A 318 8.85 28.64 22.96
N ARG A 319 10.15 28.96 23.08
CA ARG A 319 10.61 30.16 23.78
C ARG A 319 10.12 31.41 23.06
N VAL A 320 9.70 32.42 23.82
CA VAL A 320 9.14 33.68 23.28
C VAL A 320 9.82 34.96 23.79
N MET A 321 10.83 34.82 24.67
CA MET A 321 11.66 35.90 25.21
C MET A 321 13.13 35.54 25.11
#